data_AF-A0A6I4VZH3-F1
#
_entry.id   AF-A0A6I4VZH3-F1
#
_cell.length_a   1.000
_cell.length_b   1.000
_cell.length_c   1.000
_cell.angle_alpha   90.00
_cell.angle_beta   90.00
_cell.angle_gamma   90.00
#
_symmetry.space_group_name_H-M   'P 1'
#
loop_
_entity.id
_entity.type
_entity.pdbx_description
1 polymer ?
#
loop_
_entity_poly.entity_id
_entity_poly.type
_entity_poly.pdbx_seq_one_letter_code
_entity_poly.pdbx_strand_id
1 'polypeptide(L)'
;MLKHLDFRCNNLNHQPVIEAIQLIREYKGRAQRYFALSDEVPIEGVIQPKWKENLIETDSKGEERVNRVNYKIAVLQSLRKRLRCKEIWIEGADRYRNPEGDLPQDFEEHKEEHFQALKIPLDVELFISKIKDLMKDSLSLLNQGFEENRLVCFDYKPA
;
A
#
# COMPACT_ATOMS: atom_id res chain seq x y z
N MET A 1 2.93 22.23 -11.25
CA MET A 1 2.40 20.85 -11.21
C MET A 1 1.92 20.46 -9.81
N LEU A 2 2.78 20.11 -8.84
CA LEU A 2 2.33 19.70 -7.48
C LEU A 2 1.53 20.75 -6.68
N LYS A 3 1.52 22.04 -7.06
CA LYS A 3 0.85 23.12 -6.29
C LYS A 3 -0.66 23.21 -6.49
N HIS A 4 -1.22 22.57 -7.52
CA HIS A 4 -2.63 22.72 -7.89
C HIS A 4 -3.44 21.45 -7.63
N LEU A 5 -2.84 20.45 -6.99
CA LEU A 5 -3.47 19.16 -6.74
C LEU A 5 -3.59 18.99 -5.23
N ASP A 6 -4.80 18.79 -4.73
CA ASP A 6 -5.02 18.56 -3.31
C ASP A 6 -5.02 17.07 -3.04
N PHE A 7 -3.87 16.57 -2.59
CA PHE A 7 -3.68 15.16 -2.24
C PHE A 7 -4.28 14.88 -0.87
N ARG A 8 -5.02 13.78 -0.77
CA ARG A 8 -5.69 13.30 0.44
C ARG A 8 -5.39 11.83 0.66
N CYS A 9 -5.58 11.37 1.88
CA CYS A 9 -5.38 9.99 2.28
C CYS A 9 -6.33 9.66 3.44
N ASN A 10 -6.93 8.47 3.43
CA ASN A 10 -7.82 8.02 4.50
C ASN A 10 -7.07 7.12 5.51
N ASN A 11 -5.85 6.68 5.18
CA ASN A 11 -5.02 5.81 6.01
C ASN A 11 -3.77 6.55 6.51
N LEU A 12 -3.69 6.75 7.82
CA LEU A 12 -2.59 7.48 8.47
C LEU A 12 -1.20 6.93 8.13
N ASN A 13 -1.07 5.64 7.78
CA ASN A 13 0.20 5.03 7.38
C ASN A 13 0.80 5.60 6.09
N HIS A 14 0.04 6.37 5.30
CA HIS A 14 0.52 7.03 4.09
C HIS A 14 0.61 8.55 4.21
N GLN A 15 0.25 9.10 5.38
CA GLN A 15 0.38 10.51 5.70
C GLN A 15 1.80 11.07 5.48
N PRO A 16 2.89 10.32 5.78
CA PRO A 16 4.24 10.81 5.53
C PRO A 16 4.52 11.22 4.07
N VAL A 17 3.83 10.63 3.10
CA VAL A 17 3.99 11.00 1.68
C VAL A 17 3.32 12.34 1.37
N ILE A 18 2.22 12.66 2.04
CA ILE A 18 1.56 13.96 1.93
C ILE A 18 2.45 15.05 2.53
N GLU A 19 3.01 14.79 3.72
CA GLU A 19 3.98 15.67 4.38
C GLU A 19 5.22 15.90 3.51
N ALA A 20 5.76 14.84 2.89
CA ALA A 20 6.88 14.94 1.95
C ALA A 20 6.57 15.85 0.75
N ILE A 21 5.35 15.76 0.19
CA ILE A 21 4.91 16.65 -0.89
C ILE A 21 4.82 18.09 -0.40
N GLN A 22 4.36 18.30 0.83
CA GLN A 22 4.26 19.63 1.43
C GLN A 22 5.64 20.26 1.63
N LEU A 23 6.60 19.51 2.18
CA LEU A 23 7.99 19.96 2.29
C LEU A 23 8.59 20.33 0.91
N ILE A 24 8.33 19.52 -0.12
CA ILE A 24 8.77 19.83 -1.50
C ILE A 24 8.15 21.15 -2.01
N ARG A 25 6.89 21.44 -1.64
CA ARG A 25 6.20 22.69 -2.03
C ARG A 25 6.79 23.91 -1.35
N GLU A 26 7.12 23.81 -0.07
CA GLU A 26 7.74 24.89 0.73
C GLU A 26 9.11 25.29 0.18
N TYR A 27 9.86 24.30 -0.30
CA TYR A 27 11.15 24.49 -0.92
C TYR A 27 11.10 24.91 -2.40
N LYS A 28 9.90 25.07 -3.00
CA LYS A 28 9.77 25.43 -4.42
C LYS A 28 10.40 26.79 -4.69
N GLY A 29 11.27 26.86 -5.70
CA GLY A 29 11.91 28.09 -6.14
C GLY A 29 13.20 28.44 -5.38
N ARG A 30 13.55 27.69 -4.34
CA ARG A 30 14.83 27.87 -3.66
C ARG A 30 15.96 27.11 -4.35
N ALA A 31 17.13 27.72 -4.46
CA ALA A 31 18.29 27.16 -5.18
C ALA A 31 19.16 26.18 -4.35
N GLN A 32 18.92 26.01 -3.05
CA GLN A 32 19.76 25.12 -2.23
C GLN A 32 19.68 23.66 -2.72
N ARG A 33 20.80 22.94 -2.70
CA ARG A 33 20.83 21.52 -3.11
C ARG A 33 20.25 20.57 -2.06
N TYR A 34 20.37 20.93 -0.78
CA TYR A 34 19.97 20.11 0.36
C TYR A 34 18.85 20.80 1.15
N PHE A 35 18.08 20.02 1.89
CA PHE A 35 17.20 20.54 2.94
C PHE A 35 18.04 21.15 4.09
N ALA A 36 17.42 22.01 4.89
CA ALA A 36 18.07 22.54 6.08
C ALA A 36 18.18 21.44 7.14
N LEU A 37 19.21 21.50 7.98
CA LEU A 37 19.38 20.53 9.08
C LEU A 37 18.26 20.61 10.11
N SER A 38 17.57 21.76 10.18
CA SER A 38 16.40 21.98 11.04
C SER A 38 15.11 21.40 10.46
N ASP A 39 15.09 20.96 9.20
CA ASP A 39 13.87 20.42 8.60
C ASP A 39 13.68 18.96 9.01
N GLU A 40 12.48 18.63 9.45
CA GLU A 40 12.05 17.23 9.56
C GLU A 40 11.73 16.70 8.16
N VAL A 41 12.61 15.88 7.60
CA VAL A 41 12.42 15.30 6.26
C VAL A 41 11.76 13.93 6.39
N PRO A 42 10.52 13.72 5.89
CA PRO A 42 9.87 12.41 5.98
C PRO A 42 10.60 11.35 5.14
N ILE A 43 11.27 10.41 5.82
CA ILE A 43 11.97 9.29 5.19
C ILE A 43 11.16 7.99 5.33
N GLU A 44 10.74 7.69 6.56
CA GLU A 44 10.03 6.44 6.87
C GLU A 44 8.63 6.45 6.27
N GLY A 45 8.19 5.32 5.70
CA GLY A 45 6.94 5.25 4.94
C GLY A 45 6.98 5.99 3.59
N VAL A 46 7.96 6.84 3.31
CA VAL A 46 8.06 7.58 2.03
C VAL A 46 9.08 6.96 1.10
N ILE A 47 10.25 6.61 1.61
CA ILE A 47 11.40 6.17 0.83
C ILE A 47 11.64 4.68 1.09
N GLN A 48 11.81 3.89 0.03
CA GLN A 48 12.18 2.48 0.19
C GLN A 48 13.60 2.38 0.79
N PRO A 49 13.87 1.42 1.69
CA PRO A 49 15.16 1.31 2.38
C PRO A 49 16.38 1.37 1.45
N LYS A 50 16.33 0.65 0.32
CA LYS A 50 17.39 0.61 -0.70
C LYS A 50 17.73 1.96 -1.36
N TRP A 51 16.88 2.98 -1.21
CA TRP A 51 17.13 4.32 -1.74
C TRP A 51 17.69 5.28 -0.68
N LYS A 52 17.64 4.92 0.61
CA LYS A 52 18.09 5.81 1.71
C LYS A 52 19.58 6.17 1.56
N GLU A 53 20.42 5.19 1.22
CA GLU A 53 21.86 5.38 1.03
C GLU A 53 22.21 6.38 -0.10
N ASN A 54 21.38 6.49 -1.13
CA ASN A 54 21.59 7.41 -2.25
C ASN A 54 21.00 8.82 -2.01
N LEU A 55 20.30 8.99 -0.89
CA LEU A 55 19.51 10.17 -0.57
C LEU A 55 20.17 11.04 0.49
N ILE A 56 20.84 10.38 1.44
CA ILE A 56 21.54 10.98 2.57
C ILE A 56 23.03 11.01 2.21
N GLU A 57 23.57 12.22 2.09
CA GLU A 57 24.98 12.46 1.86
C GLU A 57 25.59 13.01 3.15
N THR A 58 26.73 12.50 3.61
CA THR A 58 27.47 13.10 4.73
C THR A 58 28.38 14.21 4.21
N ASP A 59 28.26 15.41 4.75
CA ASP A 59 29.11 16.53 4.35
C ASP A 59 30.50 16.49 5.01
N SER A 60 31.36 17.45 4.65
CA SER A 60 32.72 17.54 5.18
C SER A 60 32.82 17.80 6.69
N LYS A 61 31.70 18.14 7.35
CA LYS A 61 31.60 18.31 8.80
C LYS A 61 31.06 17.07 9.51
N GLY A 62 30.73 16.02 8.76
CA GLY A 62 30.12 14.80 9.30
C GLY A 62 28.60 14.87 9.44
N GLU A 63 27.96 15.93 8.95
CA GLU A 63 26.51 16.12 9.07
C GLU A 63 25.77 15.41 7.93
N GLU A 64 24.65 14.75 8.25
CA GLU A 64 23.78 14.13 7.25
C GLU A 64 22.95 15.18 6.50
N ARG A 65 22.99 15.13 5.17
CA ARG A 65 22.32 16.08 4.28
C ARG A 65 21.44 15.33 3.30
N VAL A 66 20.16 15.68 3.27
CA VAL A 66 19.22 15.08 2.32
C VAL A 66 19.20 15.87 1.01
N ASN A 67 19.56 15.21 -0.09
CA ASN A 67 19.57 15.81 -1.42
C ASN A 67 18.14 16.04 -1.93
N ARG A 68 17.78 17.31 -2.19
CA ARG A 68 16.40 17.70 -2.53
C ARG A 68 15.91 17.13 -3.86
N VAL A 69 16.81 17.00 -4.84
CA VAL A 69 16.45 16.49 -6.18
C VAL A 69 16.18 15.00 -6.11
N ASN A 70 17.09 14.23 -5.49
CA ASN A 70 16.92 12.79 -5.30
C ASN A 70 15.68 12.49 -4.46
N TYR A 71 15.48 13.25 -3.37
CA TYR A 71 14.29 13.14 -2.54
C TYR A 71 13.00 13.38 -3.32
N LYS A 72 12.94 14.45 -4.11
CA LYS A 72 11.76 14.73 -4.93
C LYS A 72 11.45 13.57 -5.90
N ILE A 73 12.46 12.99 -6.54
CA ILE A 73 12.27 11.84 -7.44
C ILE A 73 11.68 10.65 -6.66
N ALA A 74 12.27 10.32 -5.50
CA ALA A 74 11.81 9.23 -4.67
C ALA A 74 10.38 9.44 -4.16
N VAL A 75 10.04 10.64 -3.69
CA VAL A 75 8.68 11.02 -3.28
C VAL A 75 7.70 10.87 -4.44
N LEU A 76 8.04 11.33 -5.65
CA LEU A 76 7.18 11.20 -6.82
C LEU A 76 6.94 9.74 -7.23
N GLN A 77 7.95 8.88 -7.13
CA GLN A 77 7.79 7.44 -7.35
C GLN A 77 6.84 6.82 -6.30
N SER A 78 7.03 7.23 -5.04
CA SER A 78 6.22 6.79 -3.90
C SER A 78 4.75 7.20 -4.04
N LEU A 79 4.53 8.46 -4.42
CA LEU A 79 3.22 9.03 -4.72
C LEU A 79 2.54 8.31 -5.88
N ARG A 80 3.26 8.07 -6.99
CA ARG A 80 2.72 7.33 -8.14
C ARG A 80 2.24 5.93 -7.74
N LYS A 81 2.97 5.23 -6.85
CA LYS A 81 2.54 3.91 -6.37
C LYS A 81 1.21 4.02 -5.61
N ARG A 82 1.12 4.96 -4.67
CA ARG A 82 -0.07 5.16 -3.81
C ARG A 82 -1.30 5.64 -4.56
N LEU A 83 -1.13 6.54 -5.53
CA LEU A 83 -2.21 6.99 -6.41
C LEU A 83 -2.82 5.83 -7.21
N ARG A 84 -2.00 4.89 -7.68
CA ARG A 84 -2.50 3.73 -8.45
C ARG A 84 -3.36 2.79 -7.61
N CYS A 85 -3.05 2.65 -6.33
CA CYS A 85 -3.81 1.82 -5.40
C CYS A 85 -4.91 2.60 -4.66
N LYS A 86 -5.11 3.88 -4.99
CA LYS A 86 -6.00 4.83 -4.28
C LYS A 86 -5.75 4.95 -2.76
N GLU A 87 -4.56 4.56 -2.31
CA GLU A 87 -4.08 4.82 -0.94
C GLU A 87 -3.91 6.33 -0.71
N ILE A 88 -3.51 7.06 -1.76
CA ILE A 88 -3.60 8.50 -1.86
C ILE A 88 -4.52 8.82 -3.02
N TRP A 89 -5.33 9.86 -2.88
CA TRP A 89 -6.27 10.33 -3.89
C TRP A 89 -6.17 11.86 -4.04
N ILE A 90 -6.81 12.40 -5.06
CA ILE A 90 -6.77 13.82 -5.41
C ILE A 90 -8.20 14.37 -5.41
N GLU A 91 -8.43 15.44 -4.65
CA GLU A 91 -9.71 16.14 -4.62
C GLU A 91 -10.12 16.60 -6.02
N GLY A 92 -11.37 16.33 -6.41
CA GLY A 92 -11.92 16.69 -7.71
C GLY A 92 -11.37 15.89 -8.92
N ALA A 93 -10.47 14.92 -8.72
CA ALA A 93 -10.01 14.05 -9.80
C ALA A 93 -10.96 12.87 -9.98
N ASP A 94 -11.34 12.51 -11.22
CA ASP A 94 -12.18 11.33 -11.46
C ASP A 94 -11.38 10.01 -11.34
N ARG A 95 -10.30 9.86 -12.12
CA ARG A 95 -9.48 8.64 -12.11
C ARG A 95 -8.86 8.32 -10.75
N TYR A 96 -8.47 9.35 -10.01
CA TYR A 96 -7.80 9.24 -8.71
C TYR A 96 -8.68 9.80 -7.58
N ARG A 97 -10.01 9.61 -7.66
CA ARG A 97 -10.98 10.02 -6.63
C ARG A 97 -10.84 9.21 -5.33
N ASN A 98 -11.47 9.72 -4.27
CA ASN A 98 -11.61 9.03 -2.98
C ASN A 98 -12.18 7.60 -3.18
N PRO A 99 -11.48 6.55 -2.75
CA PRO A 99 -11.97 5.16 -2.87
C PRO A 99 -13.23 4.88 -2.04
N GLU A 100 -13.51 5.64 -0.97
CA GLU A 100 -14.75 5.46 -0.19
C GLU A 100 -15.99 5.72 -1.01
N GLY A 101 -15.91 6.65 -1.98
CA GLY A 101 -17.02 6.92 -2.90
C GLY A 101 -17.28 5.80 -3.91
N ASP A 102 -16.38 4.80 -4.01
CA ASP A 102 -16.61 3.61 -4.84
C ASP A 102 -17.39 2.52 -4.08
N LEU A 103 -17.63 2.69 -2.77
CA LEU A 103 -18.38 1.75 -1.94
C LEU A 103 -19.85 2.17 -1.80
N PRO A 104 -20.78 1.21 -1.63
CA PRO A 104 -22.15 1.51 -1.25
C PRO A 104 -22.17 2.25 0.09
N GLN A 105 -22.83 3.42 0.13
CA GLN A 105 -22.86 4.27 1.34
C GLN A 105 -23.86 3.77 2.37
N ASP A 106 -24.81 2.96 1.92
CA ASP A 106 -25.89 2.32 2.66
C ASP A 106 -25.55 0.87 3.06
N PHE A 107 -24.28 0.45 2.91
CA PHE A 107 -23.86 -0.93 3.16
C PHE A 107 -24.18 -1.40 4.59
N GLU A 108 -23.96 -0.56 5.60
CA GLU A 108 -24.27 -0.94 7.00
C GLU A 108 -25.78 -1.02 7.25
N GLU A 109 -26.58 -0.21 6.54
CA GLU A 109 -28.05 -0.25 6.64
C GLU A 109 -28.63 -1.51 6.00
N HIS A 110 -28.08 -1.94 4.85
CA HIS A 110 -28.53 -3.12 4.10
C HIS A 110 -27.64 -4.35 4.28
N LYS A 111 -26.81 -4.38 5.32
CA LYS A 111 -25.81 -5.42 5.56
C LYS A 111 -26.43 -6.82 5.59
N GLU A 112 -27.52 -6.99 6.33
CA GLU A 112 -28.20 -8.29 6.43
C GLU A 112 -28.73 -8.75 5.07
N GLU A 113 -29.36 -7.86 4.31
CA GLU A 113 -29.89 -8.14 2.97
C GLU A 113 -28.77 -8.54 2.00
N HIS A 114 -27.64 -7.83 2.01
CA HIS A 114 -26.48 -8.15 1.18
C HIS A 114 -25.91 -9.54 1.49
N PHE A 115 -25.75 -9.87 2.77
CA PHE A 115 -25.22 -11.16 3.19
C PHE A 115 -26.19 -12.30 2.86
N GLN A 116 -27.49 -12.07 3.03
CA GLN A 116 -28.54 -13.01 2.64
C GLN A 116 -28.53 -13.27 1.12
N ALA A 117 -28.42 -12.21 0.30
CA ALA A 117 -28.36 -12.34 -1.16
C ALA A 117 -27.13 -13.15 -1.63
N LEU A 118 -25.99 -12.99 -0.96
CA LEU A 118 -24.77 -13.75 -1.20
C LEU A 118 -24.80 -15.16 -0.59
N LYS A 119 -25.84 -15.51 0.19
CA LYS A 119 -25.98 -16.78 0.92
C LYS A 119 -24.79 -17.07 1.85
N ILE A 120 -24.22 -16.02 2.43
CA ILE A 120 -23.13 -16.11 3.41
C ILE A 120 -23.65 -15.75 4.81
N PRO A 121 -23.11 -16.36 5.88
CA PRO A 121 -23.52 -16.03 7.24
C PRO A 121 -23.01 -14.64 7.64
N LEU A 122 -23.80 -13.92 8.44
CA LEU A 122 -23.38 -12.67 9.10
C LEU A 122 -22.31 -12.92 10.17
N ASP A 123 -22.33 -14.09 10.80
CA ASP A 123 -21.32 -14.50 11.77
C ASP A 123 -19.99 -14.77 11.05
N VAL A 124 -19.01 -13.90 11.36
CA VAL A 124 -17.67 -13.93 10.79
C VAL A 124 -16.93 -15.22 11.15
N GLU A 125 -17.08 -15.73 12.37
CA GLU A 125 -16.40 -16.96 12.81
C GLU A 125 -17.00 -18.18 12.09
N LEU A 126 -18.32 -18.20 11.92
CA LEU A 126 -18.99 -19.24 11.14
C LEU A 126 -18.56 -19.21 9.67
N PHE A 127 -18.44 -18.02 9.07
CA PHE A 127 -17.92 -17.88 7.71
C PHE A 127 -16.50 -18.44 7.59
N ILE A 128 -15.60 -18.03 8.48
CA ILE A 128 -14.19 -18.44 8.48
C ILE A 128 -14.07 -19.95 8.68
N SER A 129 -14.82 -20.55 9.63
CA SER A 129 -14.79 -22.00 9.87
C SER A 129 -15.20 -22.78 8.61
N LYS A 130 -16.32 -22.38 7.96
CA LYS A 130 -16.79 -23.03 6.73
C LYS A 130 -15.74 -23.02 5.62
N ILE A 131 -15.04 -21.90 5.43
CA ILE A 131 -13.96 -21.81 4.44
C ILE A 131 -12.79 -22.72 4.81
N LYS A 132 -12.37 -22.74 6.08
CA LYS A 132 -11.27 -23.61 6.54
C LYS A 132 -11.60 -25.08 6.35
N ASP A 133 -12.82 -25.49 6.65
CA ASP A 133 -13.24 -26.88 6.51
C ASP A 133 -13.34 -27.27 5.03
N LEU A 134 -13.92 -26.41 4.18
CA LEU A 134 -13.92 -26.61 2.73
C LEU A 134 -12.49 -26.78 2.17
N MET A 135 -11.53 -25.98 2.64
CA MET A 135 -10.13 -26.08 2.22
C MET A 135 -9.51 -27.41 2.66
N LYS A 136 -9.75 -27.85 3.91
CA LYS A 136 -9.26 -29.14 4.41
C LYS A 136 -9.83 -30.29 3.60
N ASP A 137 -11.14 -30.31 3.39
CA ASP A 137 -11.84 -31.36 2.64
C ASP A 137 -11.33 -31.43 1.21
N SER A 138 -11.17 -30.27 0.55
CA SER A 138 -10.63 -30.19 -0.82
C SER A 138 -9.20 -30.70 -0.90
N LEU A 139 -8.35 -30.39 0.09
CA LEU A 139 -6.98 -30.90 0.16
C LEU A 139 -6.94 -32.40 0.43
N SER A 140 -7.82 -32.92 1.30
CA SER A 140 -7.94 -34.35 1.56
C SER A 140 -8.40 -35.11 0.31
N LEU A 141 -9.40 -34.58 -0.40
CA LEU A 141 -9.88 -35.13 -1.67
C LEU A 141 -8.77 -35.13 -2.73
N LEU A 142 -8.04 -34.02 -2.85
CA LEU A 142 -6.89 -33.93 -3.75
C LEU A 142 -5.82 -34.98 -3.40
N ASN A 143 -5.50 -35.14 -2.12
CA ASN A 143 -4.52 -36.12 -1.65
C ASN A 143 -4.94 -37.56 -1.97
N GLN A 144 -6.21 -37.91 -1.71
CA GLN A 144 -6.76 -39.23 -2.04
C GLN A 144 -6.75 -39.47 -3.56
N GLY A 145 -7.10 -38.46 -4.35
CA GLY A 145 -7.09 -38.55 -5.80
C GLY A 145 -5.70 -38.81 -6.39
N PHE A 146 -4.61 -38.47 -5.68
CA PHE A 146 -3.27 -38.83 -6.13
C PHE A 146 -2.96 -40.32 -6.02
N GLU A 147 -3.48 -41.01 -4.99
CA GLU A 147 -3.27 -42.45 -4.81
C GLU A 147 -3.96 -43.27 -5.92
N GLU A 148 -5.05 -42.76 -6.46
CA GLU A 148 -5.82 -43.40 -7.54
C GLU A 148 -5.35 -43.00 -8.95
N ASN A 149 -4.52 -41.96 -9.05
CA ASN A 149 -4.10 -41.41 -10.33
C ASN A 149 -2.89 -42.14 -10.92
N ARG A 150 -3.16 -43.06 -11.85
CA ARG A 150 -2.14 -43.87 -12.56
C ARG A 150 -1.11 -43.08 -13.37
N LEU A 151 -1.32 -41.77 -13.58
CA LEU A 151 -0.38 -40.88 -14.26
C LEU A 151 0.56 -40.16 -13.28
N VAL A 152 0.36 -40.31 -11.98
CA VAL A 152 1.19 -39.72 -10.93
C VAL A 152 1.97 -40.84 -10.23
N CYS A 153 3.30 -40.75 -10.26
CA CYS A 153 4.18 -41.68 -9.57
C CYS A 153 4.97 -40.90 -8.52
N PHE A 154 4.98 -41.38 -7.27
CA PHE A 154 5.78 -40.78 -6.20
C PHE A 154 7.16 -41.42 -6.16
N ASP A 155 8.20 -40.68 -6.56
CA ASP A 155 9.58 -41.12 -6.39
C ASP A 155 10.00 -41.00 -4.92
N TYR A 156 9.94 -42.11 -4.18
CA TYR A 156 10.50 -42.18 -2.83
C TYR A 156 12.03 -42.18 -2.90
N LYS A 157 12.66 -41.13 -2.38
CA LYS A 157 14.10 -41.17 -2.05
C LYS A 157 14.26 -41.71 -0.62
N PRO A 158 14.95 -42.85 -0.43
CA PRO A 158 15.31 -43.30 0.91
C PRO A 158 16.31 -42.33 1.55
N ALA A 159 16.24 -42.23 2.88
CA ALA A 159 17.12 -41.41 3.71
C ALA A 159 18.58 -41.89 3.67
#